data_AF-A0A1I3R3H6-F1
#
_entry.id   AF-A0A1I3R3H6-F1
#
_cell.length_a   1.000
_cell.length_b   1.000
_cell.length_c   1.000
_cell.angle_alpha   90.00
_cell.angle_beta   90.00
_cell.angle_gamma   90.00
#
_symmetry.space_group_name_H-M   'P 1'
#
loop_
_entity.id
_entity.type
_entity.pdbx_description
1 polymer ?
#
loop_
_entity_poly.entity_id
_entity_poly.type
_entity_poly.pdbx_seq_one_letter_code
_entity_poly.pdbx_strand_id
1 'polypeptide(L)'
;MDTGTVLLGLAVVLGVVLLAAWEAARRHQRTERRLAAVERKLDAVLDHLGVDVTEEHPEVEEFLRQGKRVEAIKAYRESTGADLREAVAAVDRLASRD
;
A
#
# COMPACT_ATOMS: atom_id res chain seq x y z
N MET A 1 -45.22 -19.16 3.01
CA MET A 1 -44.18 -18.38 3.71
C MET A 1 -44.49 -16.93 3.45
N ASP A 2 -44.91 -16.19 4.47
CA ASP A 2 -45.28 -14.80 4.31
C ASP A 2 -44.02 -13.98 4.04
N THR A 3 -44.05 -13.16 3.00
CA THR A 3 -42.92 -12.31 2.56
C THR A 3 -42.35 -11.47 3.72
N GLY A 4 -43.19 -11.09 4.69
CA GLY A 4 -42.76 -10.40 5.91
C GLY A 4 -41.80 -11.20 6.78
N THR A 5 -41.97 -12.52 6.89
CA THR A 5 -41.06 -13.37 7.69
C THR A 5 -39.68 -13.51 7.06
N VAL A 6 -39.62 -13.56 5.72
CA VAL A 6 -38.37 -13.63 4.96
C VAL A 6 -37.61 -12.31 5.04
N LEU A 7 -38.31 -11.17 4.90
CA LEU A 7 -37.70 -9.85 5.03
C LEU A 7 -37.15 -9.59 6.43
N LEU A 8 -37.88 -10.03 7.47
CA LEU A 8 -37.43 -9.89 8.86
C LEU A 8 -36.19 -10.73 9.14
N GLY A 9 -36.15 -11.97 8.63
CA GLY A 9 -34.96 -12.82 8.70
C GLY A 9 -33.74 -12.21 8.01
N LEU A 10 -33.92 -11.66 6.80
CA LEU A 10 -32.85 -10.98 6.06
C LEU A 10 -32.31 -9.77 6.83
N ALA A 11 -33.19 -8.94 7.40
CA ALA A 11 -32.80 -7.76 8.16
C ALA A 11 -31.99 -8.12 9.42
N VAL A 12 -32.35 -9.21 10.10
CA VAL A 12 -31.59 -9.71 11.26
C VAL A 12 -30.20 -10.20 10.85
N VAL A 13 -30.11 -10.99 9.78
CA VAL A 13 -28.81 -11.46 9.27
C VAL A 13 -27.94 -10.28 8.84
N LEU A 14 -28.52 -9.31 8.13
CA LEU A 14 -27.82 -8.10 7.72
C LEU A 14 -27.30 -7.32 8.94
N GLY A 15 -28.14 -7.16 9.97
CA GLY A 15 -27.76 -6.49 11.23
C GLY A 15 -26.61 -7.20 11.96
N VAL A 16 -26.65 -8.53 12.04
CA VAL A 16 -25.58 -9.33 12.67
C VAL A 16 -24.27 -9.19 11.88
N VAL A 17 -24.32 -9.23 10.55
CA VAL A 17 -23.14 -9.04 9.69
C VAL A 17 -22.57 -7.63 9.86
N LEU A 18 -23.41 -6.60 9.90
CA LEU A 18 -22.98 -5.23 10.10
C LEU A 18 -22.33 -5.03 11.48
N LEU A 19 -22.90 -5.61 12.54
CA LEU A 19 -22.33 -5.55 13.90
C LEU A 19 -20.97 -6.26 13.98
N ALA A 20 -20.84 -7.44 13.38
CA ALA A 20 -19.58 -8.19 13.34
C ALA A 20 -18.48 -7.45 12.56
N ALA A 21 -18.84 -6.84 11.42
CA ALA A 21 -17.92 -6.00 10.65
C ALA A 21 -17.45 -4.78 11.45
N TRP A 22 -18.36 -4.17 12.22
CA TRP A 22 -18.05 -3.03 13.09
C TRP A 22 -17.05 -3.37 14.21
N GLU A 23 -17.11 -4.58 14.75
CA GLU A 23 -16.19 -5.04 15.78
C GLU A 23 -14.81 -5.44 15.21
N ALA A 24 -14.78 -6.04 14.02
CA ALA A 24 -13.55 -6.34 13.30
C ALA A 24 -12.75 -5.06 12.96
N ALA A 25 -13.45 -4.00 12.53
CA ALA A 25 -12.84 -2.71 12.22
C ALA A 25 -12.10 -2.07 13.42
N ARG A 26 -12.50 -2.37 14.67
CA ARG A 26 -11.85 -1.80 15.87
C ARG A 26 -10.50 -2.43 16.22
N ARG A 27 -10.15 -3.61 15.68
CA ARG A 27 -8.94 -4.34 16.06
C ARG A 27 -7.64 -3.88 15.35
N HIS A 28 -7.73 -3.00 14.35
CA HIS A 28 -6.56 -2.63 13.52
C HIS A 28 -5.53 -1.71 14.20
N GLN A 29 -5.86 -1.04 15.30
CA GLN A 29 -4.97 0.00 15.89
C GLN A 29 -3.65 -0.50 16.48
N ARG A 30 -3.52 -1.80 16.81
CA ARG A 30 -2.28 -2.32 17.43
C ARG A 30 -1.19 -2.61 16.41
N THR A 31 -1.56 -2.95 15.17
CA THR A 31 -0.60 -3.31 14.11
C THR A 31 0.05 -2.05 13.55
N GLU A 32 -0.73 -1.00 13.30
CA GLU A 32 -0.22 0.27 12.75
C GLU A 32 0.77 0.96 13.68
N ARG A 33 0.50 0.99 15.00
CA ARG A 33 1.40 1.64 15.98
C ARG A 33 2.77 0.98 16.09
N ARG A 34 2.83 -0.34 15.88
CA ARG A 34 4.10 -1.08 15.90
C ARG A 34 4.90 -0.81 14.64
N LEU A 35 4.23 -0.74 13.49
CA LEU A 35 4.87 -0.42 12.21
C LEU A 35 5.58 0.94 12.29
N ALA A 36 4.86 1.97 12.74
CA ALA A 36 5.41 3.33 12.87
C ALA A 36 6.59 3.42 13.85
N ALA A 37 6.60 2.59 14.90
CA ALA A 37 7.73 2.55 15.84
C ALA A 37 8.95 1.82 15.26
N VAL A 38 8.75 0.88 14.34
CA VAL A 38 9.81 0.18 13.62
C VAL A 38 10.41 1.10 12.56
N GLU A 39 9.58 1.77 11.75
CA GLU A 39 10.00 2.76 10.76
C GLU A 39 10.88 3.84 11.40
N ARG A 40 10.41 4.49 12.48
CA ARG A 40 11.20 5.51 13.19
C ARG A 40 12.55 5.02 13.70
N LYS A 41 12.64 3.75 14.11
CA LYS A 41 13.92 3.17 14.56
C LYS A 41 14.84 2.88 13.38
N LEU A 42 14.28 2.44 12.26
CA LEU A 42 15.03 2.20 11.05
C LEU A 42 15.62 3.51 10.53
N ASP A 43 14.80 4.57 10.42
CA ASP A 43 15.25 5.90 10.01
C ASP A 43 16.40 6.40 10.89
N ALA A 44 16.26 6.31 12.21
CA ALA A 44 17.30 6.74 13.15
C ALA A 44 18.61 5.94 13.00
N VAL A 45 18.53 4.66 12.63
CA VAL A 45 19.73 3.82 12.37
C VAL A 45 20.35 4.18 11.02
N LEU A 46 19.54 4.39 9.98
CA LEU A 46 20.00 4.79 8.65
C LEU A 46 20.72 6.16 8.70
N ASP A 47 20.11 7.14 9.40
CA ASP A 47 20.70 8.45 9.64
C ASP A 47 22.03 8.35 10.39
N HIS A 48 22.08 7.52 11.44
CA HIS A 48 23.30 7.34 12.23
C HIS A 48 24.44 6.70 11.42
N LEU A 49 24.10 5.81 10.48
CA LEU A 49 25.06 5.15 9.59
C LEU A 49 25.43 6.01 8.37
N GLY A 50 24.70 7.09 8.10
CA GLY A 50 24.88 7.93 6.92
C GLY A 50 24.59 7.19 5.62
N VAL A 51 23.70 6.19 5.64
CA VAL A 51 23.34 5.38 4.48
C VAL A 51 22.07 5.94 3.87
N ASP A 52 22.18 6.46 2.65
CA ASP A 52 21.03 6.78 1.83
C ASP A 52 20.51 5.49 1.17
N VAL A 53 19.38 4.97 1.67
CA VAL A 53 18.67 3.85 1.04
C VAL A 53 17.77 4.42 -0.06
N THR A 54 18.40 5.08 -1.02
CA THR A 54 17.75 5.27 -2.32
C THR A 54 17.72 3.89 -2.96
N GLU A 55 16.53 3.32 -3.16
CA GLU A 55 16.39 2.14 -3.98
C GLU A 55 16.79 2.51 -5.41
N GLU A 56 18.04 2.19 -5.77
CA GLU A 56 18.51 2.35 -7.13
C GLU A 56 17.80 1.31 -8.00
N HIS A 57 17.13 1.80 -9.04
CA HIS A 57 16.49 0.96 -10.05
C HIS A 57 17.16 1.26 -11.40
N PRO A 58 18.35 0.70 -11.67
CA PRO A 58 19.12 1.03 -12.88
C PRO A 58 18.33 0.78 -14.17
N GLU A 59 17.51 -0.26 -14.19
CA GLU A 59 16.64 -0.58 -15.33
C GLU A 59 15.54 0.47 -15.53
N VAL A 60 14.95 0.97 -14.44
CA VAL A 60 13.91 2.01 -14.47
C VAL A 60 14.51 3.32 -14.96
N GLU A 61 15.69 3.70 -14.46
CA GLU A 61 16.42 4.89 -14.91
C GLU A 61 16.81 4.80 -16.38
N GLU A 62 17.28 3.64 -16.86
CA GLU A 62 17.60 3.46 -18.27
C GLU A 62 16.34 3.58 -19.16
N PHE A 63 15.20 3.02 -18.73
CA PHE A 63 13.94 3.22 -19.43
C PHE A 63 13.49 4.68 -19.43
N LEU A 64 13.64 5.39 -18.30
CA LEU A 64 13.34 6.82 -18.20
C LEU A 64 14.21 7.66 -19.14
N ARG A 65 15.51 7.39 -19.18
CA ARG A 65 16.48 8.05 -20.07
C ARG A 65 16.18 7.83 -21.55
N GLN A 66 15.59 6.67 -21.88
CA GLN A 66 15.09 6.35 -23.23
C GLN A 66 13.69 6.91 -23.53
N GLY A 67 13.04 7.61 -22.59
CA GLY A 67 11.66 8.11 -22.72
C GLY A 67 10.59 7.02 -22.65
N LYS A 68 10.96 5.80 -22.24
CA LYS A 68 10.11 4.61 -22.17
C LYS A 68 9.42 4.49 -20.81
N ARG A 69 8.53 5.44 -20.53
CA ARG A 69 7.87 5.58 -19.22
C ARG A 69 7.03 4.36 -18.82
N VAL A 70 6.35 3.72 -19.77
CA VAL A 70 5.50 2.55 -19.49
C VAL A 70 6.35 1.36 -19.04
N GLU A 71 7.48 1.15 -19.70
CA GLU A 71 8.47 0.13 -19.39
C GLU A 71 9.14 0.40 -18.03
N ALA A 72 9.43 1.67 -17.72
CA ALA A 72 9.92 2.08 -16.39
C ALA A 72 8.92 1.71 -15.27
N ILE A 73 7.62 2.01 -15.46
CA ILE A 73 6.57 1.64 -14.49
C ILE A 73 6.46 0.12 -14.36
N LYS A 74 6.56 -0.62 -15.47
CA LYS A 74 6.51 -2.07 -15.45
C LYS A 74 7.72 -2.67 -14.69
N ALA A 75 8.92 -2.21 -14.99
CA ALA A 75 10.15 -2.65 -14.32
C ALA A 75 10.13 -2.33 -12.81
N TYR A 76 9.61 -1.16 -12.42
CA TYR A 76 9.44 -0.82 -11.00
C TYR A 76 8.49 -1.79 -10.29
N ARG A 77 7.35 -2.13 -10.90
CA ARG A 77 6.39 -3.09 -10.32
C ARG A 77 6.95 -4.50 -10.22
N GLU A 78 7.71 -4.93 -11.22
CA GLU A 78 8.31 -6.27 -11.24
C GLU A 78 9.43 -6.42 -10.19
N SER A 79 10.19 -5.35 -9.93
CA SER A 79 11.27 -5.35 -8.94
C SER A 79 10.79 -5.15 -7.50
N THR A 80 9.77 -4.32 -7.27
CA THR A 80 9.31 -3.94 -5.92
C THR A 80 8.03 -4.64 -5.47
N GLY A 81 7.26 -5.20 -6.40
CA GLY A 81 5.91 -5.72 -6.12
C GLY A 81 4.87 -4.62 -5.85
N ALA A 82 5.21 -3.34 -6.06
CA ALA A 82 4.32 -2.21 -5.86
C ALA A 82 3.04 -2.31 -6.71
N ASP A 83 1.96 -1.73 -6.20
CA ASP A 83 0.76 -1.57 -7.00
C ASP A 83 0.98 -0.55 -8.14
N LEU A 84 0.03 -0.47 -9.07
CA LEU A 84 0.18 0.42 -10.23
C LEU A 84 0.27 1.89 -9.83
N ARG A 85 -0.45 2.31 -8.78
CA ARG A 85 -0.49 3.70 -8.34
C ARG A 85 0.83 4.09 -7.68
N GLU A 86 1.34 3.22 -6.81
CA GLU A 86 2.64 3.38 -6.15
C GLU A 86 3.77 3.44 -7.16
N ALA A 87 3.77 2.55 -8.16
CA ALA A 87 4.79 2.52 -9.19
C ALA A 87 4.78 3.77 -10.08
N VAL A 88 3.60 4.27 -10.47
CA VAL A 88 3.50 5.53 -11.21
C VAL A 88 4.08 6.67 -10.38
N ALA A 89 3.70 6.77 -9.10
CA ALA A 89 4.19 7.83 -8.22
C ALA A 89 5.71 7.74 -7.98
N ALA A 90 6.28 6.54 -7.91
CA ALA A 90 7.71 6.34 -7.76
C ALA A 90 8.48 6.74 -9.02
N VAL A 91 8.02 6.29 -10.19
CA VAL A 91 8.62 6.66 -11.49
C VAL A 91 8.53 8.16 -11.73
N ASP A 92 7.45 8.83 -11.30
CA ASP A 92 7.34 10.29 -11.35
C ASP A 92 8.40 10.99 -10.50
N ARG A 93 8.66 10.50 -9.28
CA ARG A 93 9.72 11.04 -8.42
C ARG A 93 11.09 10.87 -9.06
N LEU A 94 11.37 9.68 -9.60
CA LEU A 94 12.63 9.38 -10.28
C LEU A 94 12.84 10.29 -11.50
N ALA A 95 11.81 10.48 -12.33
CA ALA A 95 11.87 11.34 -13.50
C ALA A 95 12.03 12.84 -13.18
N SER A 96 11.68 13.27 -11.96
CA SER A 96 11.87 14.65 -11.49
C SER A 96 13.24 14.93 -10.87
N ARG A 97 14.08 13.90 -10.70
CA ARG A 97 15.42 14.02 -10.11
C ARG A 97 16.50 14.38 -11.16
N ASP A 98 16.21 14.14 -12.44
CA ASP A 98 17.01 14.51 -13.62
C ASP A 98 16.52 15.81 -14.28
#